data_AF-A0A497MM47-F1
#
_entry.id   AF-A0A497MM47-F1
#
_cell.length_a   1.000
_cell.length_b   1.000
_cell.length_c   1.000
_cell.angle_alpha   90.00
_cell.angle_beta   90.00
_cell.angle_gamma   90.00
#
_symmetry.space_group_name_H-M   'P 1'
#
loop_
_entity.id
_entity.type
_entity.pdbx_description
1 polymer ?
#
loop_
_entity_poly.entity_id
_entity_poly.type
_entity_poly.pdbx_seq_one_letter_code
_entity_poly.pdbx_strand_id
1 'polypeptide(L)'
;MVGLAKSLSPLEVYNLLPKTNCGKCGEKNCLSFATRLVNLEVEVERCTPLVEEAQYKENYVKLKNLLKPPVKEVLIVRGDRVVRIGGEYVMYRHELTYRRPTAIAIDVSDDMSRELIAERVKQVEEFGYPYIGKQLKLDLIAVRSVTGDPARFSEVVKTVLDNTSLPLVLCSLDPEVLKAGLAEMSGDKPLLYAATKDNWRRMAELALAYDCPLVVSAPNDPTTLKSLVKTMLECGLEDLVLDPGTMGGEGLPDTLVNFTMIRKAVFRAGDELLGFPLLGAPIAVWLGGGRALDKKWEECYLAGMLIVRYADILIMHSLDGWVLLPLVMLRDNIYTDPRKPVSVEPGLYKIGQPDETSPVMFTTNFALTYYTVSSDIQSAKIDSYLLVVDTEGLSVESAVAGRKLTADRVAEALKESGVEKLVKHRYLIIPGRASRLSGEIEEATGWTVLVGPLDSSGIPKFLDEKWYKPKLWEGGAQPK
;
A
#
# COMPACT_ATOMS: atom_id res chain seq x y z
N MET A 1 17.69 9.64 26.31
CA MET A 1 16.70 8.55 26.21
C MET A 1 15.31 9.19 26.25
N VAL A 2 14.78 9.57 25.08
CA VAL A 2 13.44 10.14 24.94
C VAL A 2 12.55 8.99 24.46
N GLY A 3 11.44 8.78 25.16
CA GLY A 3 10.65 7.55 25.18
C GLY A 3 10.37 6.98 23.79
N LEU A 4 10.63 5.67 23.65
CA LEU A 4 9.85 4.87 22.71
C LEU A 4 8.38 5.20 22.98
N ALA A 5 7.61 5.51 21.93
CA ALA A 5 6.16 5.46 22.01
C ALA A 5 5.82 4.16 22.74
N LYS A 6 5.20 4.30 23.92
CA LYS A 6 5.11 3.27 24.96
C LYS A 6 4.68 1.95 24.32
N SER A 7 5.62 1.05 24.05
CA SER A 7 5.31 -0.23 23.41
C SER A 7 4.50 -1.01 24.43
N LEU A 8 3.18 -1.12 24.21
CA LEU A 8 2.31 -1.85 25.12
C LEU A 8 2.89 -3.22 25.40
N SER A 9 3.02 -3.59 26.67
CA SER A 9 3.43 -4.94 27.02
C SER A 9 2.26 -5.90 26.80
N PRO A 10 2.48 -7.09 26.22
CA PRO A 10 1.45 -8.14 26.19
C PRO A 10 0.87 -8.45 27.56
N LEU A 11 1.66 -8.26 28.64
CA LEU A 11 1.20 -8.47 30.00
C LEU A 11 0.25 -7.36 30.49
N GLU A 12 0.49 -6.11 30.09
CA GLU A 12 -0.41 -4.97 30.40
C GLU A 12 -1.77 -5.19 29.73
N VAL A 13 -1.78 -5.60 28.46
CA VAL A 13 -3.00 -5.96 27.73
C VAL A 13 -3.69 -7.16 28.38
N TYR A 14 -2.93 -8.24 28.68
CA TYR A 14 -3.46 -9.44 29.31
C TYR A 14 -4.18 -9.17 30.64
N ASN A 15 -3.69 -8.19 31.41
CA ASN A 15 -4.31 -7.80 32.68
C ASN A 15 -5.70 -7.17 32.53
N LEU A 16 -6.01 -6.62 31.36
CA LEU A 16 -7.33 -6.07 31.03
C LEU A 16 -8.24 -7.09 30.34
N LEU A 17 -7.72 -8.25 29.94
CA LEU A 17 -8.55 -9.29 29.33
C LEU A 17 -9.35 -10.08 30.39
N PRO A 18 -10.44 -10.76 30.00
CA PRO A 18 -11.25 -11.60 30.89
C PRO A 18 -10.53 -12.79 31.55
N LYS A 19 -9.36 -13.20 31.01
CA LYS A 19 -8.55 -14.35 31.49
C LYS A 19 -9.30 -15.69 31.52
N THR A 20 -10.37 -15.83 30.74
CA THR A 20 -11.19 -17.04 30.67
C THR A 20 -10.55 -18.16 29.83
N ASN A 21 -9.59 -17.83 28.96
CA ASN A 21 -8.96 -18.77 28.02
C ASN A 21 -9.96 -19.59 27.17
N CYS A 22 -11.12 -19.03 26.87
CA CYS A 22 -12.23 -19.73 26.23
C CYS A 22 -12.03 -20.09 24.74
N GLY A 23 -10.99 -19.56 24.08
CA GLY A 23 -10.71 -19.83 22.66
C GLY A 23 -11.68 -19.18 21.66
N LYS A 24 -12.73 -18.46 22.09
CA LYS A 24 -13.73 -17.82 21.22
C LYS A 24 -13.14 -16.82 20.20
N CYS A 25 -11.99 -16.23 20.52
CA CYS A 25 -11.27 -15.32 19.61
C CYS A 25 -10.39 -16.03 18.57
N GLY A 26 -10.33 -17.38 18.58
CA GLY A 26 -9.48 -18.19 17.70
C GLY A 26 -8.05 -18.39 18.21
N GLU A 27 -7.71 -17.86 19.39
CA GLU A 27 -6.38 -18.00 19.98
C GLU A 27 -6.32 -19.08 21.06
N LYS A 28 -5.13 -19.69 21.24
CA LYS A 28 -4.92 -20.78 22.21
C LYS A 28 -5.25 -20.39 23.66
N ASN A 29 -4.98 -19.13 24.03
CA ASN A 29 -5.26 -18.58 25.36
C ASN A 29 -5.28 -17.04 25.30
N CYS A 30 -5.73 -16.40 26.38
CA CYS A 30 -5.83 -14.93 26.47
C CYS A 30 -4.47 -14.24 26.34
N LEU A 31 -3.37 -14.86 26.77
CA LEU A 31 -2.02 -14.26 26.62
C LEU A 31 -1.58 -14.25 25.14
N SER A 32 -1.87 -15.33 24.39
CA SER A 32 -1.66 -15.39 22.93
C SER A 32 -2.46 -14.29 22.23
N PHE A 33 -3.72 -14.08 22.63
CA PHE A 33 -4.54 -12.98 22.11
C PHE A 33 -3.93 -11.61 22.46
N ALA A 34 -3.47 -11.42 23.69
CA ALA A 34 -2.82 -10.18 24.11
C ALA A 34 -1.55 -9.87 23.30
N THR A 35 -0.70 -10.87 23.06
CA THR A 35 0.50 -10.71 22.21
C THR A 35 0.13 -10.30 20.79
N ARG A 36 -0.87 -10.97 20.19
CA ARG A 36 -1.32 -10.63 18.83
C ARG A 36 -1.97 -9.26 18.76
N LEU A 37 -2.67 -8.84 19.82
CA LEU A 37 -3.28 -7.52 19.93
C LEU A 37 -2.23 -6.41 20.01
N VAL A 38 -1.17 -6.60 20.81
CA VAL A 38 -0.01 -5.68 20.87
C VAL A 38 0.72 -5.58 19.52
N ASN A 39 0.83 -6.70 18.81
CA ASN A 39 1.40 -6.74 17.45
C ASN A 39 0.44 -6.21 16.38
N LEU A 40 -0.78 -5.78 16.76
CA LEU A 40 -1.86 -5.31 15.90
C LEU A 40 -2.29 -6.32 14.83
N GLU A 41 -2.15 -7.62 15.10
CA GLU A 41 -2.52 -8.72 14.22
C GLU A 41 -4.00 -9.10 14.33
N VAL A 42 -4.67 -8.65 15.39
CA VAL A 42 -6.08 -8.87 15.68
C VAL A 42 -6.66 -7.60 16.30
N GLU A 43 -7.96 -7.38 16.11
CA GLU A 43 -8.69 -6.28 16.76
C GLU A 43 -9.26 -6.71 18.11
N VAL A 44 -9.44 -5.76 19.02
CA VAL A 44 -9.93 -6.02 20.39
C VAL A 44 -11.34 -6.61 20.38
N GLU A 45 -12.15 -6.25 19.38
CA GLU A 45 -13.52 -6.72 19.17
C GLU A 45 -13.62 -8.24 18.97
N ARG A 46 -12.52 -8.92 18.60
CA ARG A 46 -12.51 -10.39 18.47
C ARG A 46 -12.65 -11.11 19.82
N CYS A 47 -12.43 -10.43 20.94
CA CYS A 47 -12.69 -10.99 22.26
C CYS A 47 -14.16 -10.79 22.65
N THR A 48 -15.04 -11.68 22.19
CA THR A 48 -16.49 -11.57 22.47
C THR A 48 -16.84 -11.45 23.97
N PRO A 49 -16.19 -12.18 24.91
CA PRO A 49 -16.47 -11.98 26.34
C PRO A 49 -16.16 -10.55 26.82
N LEU A 50 -15.09 -9.93 26.31
CA LEU A 50 -14.70 -8.57 26.69
C LEU A 50 -15.70 -7.52 26.18
N VAL A 51 -16.29 -7.75 25.01
CA VAL A 51 -17.23 -6.82 24.35
C VAL A 51 -18.65 -6.98 24.88
N GLU A 52 -19.12 -8.21 25.05
CA GLU A 52 -20.52 -8.53 25.33
C GLU A 52 -20.85 -8.57 26.82
N GLU A 53 -19.91 -8.97 27.68
CA GLU A 53 -20.19 -9.13 29.10
C GLU A 53 -20.04 -7.81 29.86
N ALA A 54 -21.13 -7.38 30.50
CA ALA A 54 -21.20 -6.10 31.20
C ALA A 54 -20.09 -5.90 32.25
N GLN A 55 -19.63 -6.98 32.90
CA GLN A 55 -18.57 -6.94 33.90
C GLN A 55 -17.20 -6.50 33.36
N TYR A 56 -16.96 -6.62 32.06
CA TYR A 56 -15.68 -6.23 31.43
C TYR A 56 -15.75 -4.93 30.63
N LYS A 57 -16.89 -4.24 30.64
CA LYS A 57 -17.11 -3.01 29.86
C LYS A 57 -16.06 -1.93 30.14
N GLU A 58 -15.68 -1.74 31.41
CA GLU A 58 -14.63 -0.78 31.77
C GLU A 58 -13.25 -1.18 31.22
N ASN A 59 -12.93 -2.47 31.28
CA ASN A 59 -11.67 -2.99 30.74
C ASN A 59 -11.62 -2.86 29.22
N TYR A 60 -12.75 -3.10 28.53
CA TYR A 60 -12.87 -2.86 27.09
C TYR A 60 -12.57 -1.41 26.74
N VAL A 61 -13.17 -0.45 27.45
CA VAL A 61 -12.93 0.99 27.22
C VAL A 61 -11.47 1.37 27.49
N LYS A 62 -10.89 0.91 28.61
CA LYS A 62 -9.47 1.14 28.94
C LYS A 62 -8.55 0.58 27.86
N LEU A 63 -8.80 -0.65 27.42
CA LEU A 63 -7.99 -1.31 26.41
C LEU A 63 -8.11 -0.61 25.05
N LYS A 64 -9.33 -0.23 24.64
CA LYS A 64 -9.56 0.53 23.41
C LYS A 64 -8.84 1.87 23.42
N ASN A 65 -8.78 2.56 24.56
CA ASN A 65 -8.03 3.81 24.69
C ASN A 65 -6.51 3.59 24.64
N LEU A 66 -5.99 2.53 25.26
CA LEU A 66 -4.56 2.19 25.21
C LEU A 66 -4.10 1.77 23.81
N LEU A 67 -4.99 1.16 23.02
CA LEU A 67 -4.71 0.70 21.67
C LEU A 67 -4.97 1.78 20.60
N LYS A 68 -5.35 3.01 20.98
CA LYS A 68 -5.52 4.08 19.99
C LYS A 68 -4.18 4.36 19.29
N PRO A 69 -4.18 4.49 17.95
CA PRO A 69 -2.96 4.90 17.25
C PRO A 69 -2.59 6.34 17.66
N PRO A 70 -1.30 6.66 17.85
CA PRO A 70 -0.84 8.04 18.05
C PRO A 70 -1.22 8.99 16.92
N VAL A 71 -1.42 8.46 15.70
CA VAL A 71 -2.00 9.18 14.57
C VAL A 71 -3.41 8.67 14.34
N LYS A 72 -4.43 9.49 14.57
CA LYS A 72 -5.84 9.13 14.42
C LYS A 72 -6.14 8.64 12.99
N GLU A 73 -7.01 7.65 12.87
CA GLU A 73 -7.57 7.22 11.58
C GLU A 73 -8.73 8.15 11.19
N VAL A 74 -8.75 8.56 9.92
CA VAL A 74 -9.84 9.33 9.32
C VAL A 74 -10.39 8.58 8.11
N LEU A 75 -11.72 8.59 7.96
CA LEU A 75 -12.44 7.88 6.90
C LEU A 75 -12.97 8.88 5.87
N ILE A 76 -12.72 8.61 4.59
CA ILE A 76 -13.32 9.32 3.46
C ILE A 76 -14.26 8.34 2.78
N VAL A 77 -15.56 8.65 2.76
CA VAL A 77 -16.62 7.68 2.45
C VAL A 77 -17.41 8.12 1.25
N ARG A 78 -17.69 7.15 0.37
CA ARG A 78 -18.69 7.27 -0.69
C ARG A 78 -19.40 5.94 -0.92
N GLY A 79 -20.70 5.90 -0.67
CA GLY A 79 -21.47 4.66 -0.65
C GLY A 79 -20.74 3.58 0.17
N ASP A 80 -20.48 2.43 -0.46
CA ASP A 80 -19.74 1.32 0.16
C ASP A 80 -18.22 1.46 0.10
N ARG A 81 -17.68 2.44 -0.66
CA ARG A 81 -16.23 2.65 -0.77
C ARG A 81 -15.74 3.55 0.35
N VAL A 82 -14.75 3.06 1.09
CA VAL A 82 -14.13 3.78 2.21
C VAL A 82 -12.62 3.81 2.01
N VAL A 83 -12.06 5.02 1.92
CA VAL A 83 -10.60 5.25 1.99
C VAL A 83 -10.25 5.63 3.42
N ARG A 84 -9.24 4.97 3.98
CA ARG A 84 -8.76 5.17 5.36
C ARG A 84 -7.36 5.75 5.34
N ILE A 85 -7.16 6.88 6.02
CA ILE A 85 -5.87 7.57 6.12
C ILE A 85 -5.46 7.74 7.60
N GLY A 86 -4.16 7.86 7.86
CA GLY A 86 -3.60 7.85 9.23
C GLY A 86 -3.61 6.47 9.86
N GLY A 87 -3.89 6.40 11.17
CA GLY A 87 -3.88 5.14 11.92
C GLY A 87 -2.47 4.57 12.14
N GLU A 88 -1.46 5.43 12.19
CA GLU A 88 -0.05 5.06 12.29
C GLU A 88 0.42 4.91 13.74
N TYR A 89 1.22 3.86 13.99
CA TYR A 89 1.72 3.47 15.31
C TYR A 89 3.23 3.70 15.50
N VAL A 90 3.97 3.86 14.41
CA VAL A 90 5.42 3.98 14.43
C VAL A 90 5.89 5.10 13.52
N MET A 91 7.04 5.68 13.85
CA MET A 91 7.68 6.70 13.03
C MET A 91 8.56 6.07 11.95
N TYR A 92 9.09 4.88 12.20
CA TYR A 92 9.94 4.19 11.23
C TYR A 92 9.40 2.80 10.96
N ARG A 93 9.23 2.45 9.67
CA ARG A 93 8.63 1.16 9.28
C ARG A 93 9.30 -0.06 9.90
N HIS A 94 10.61 -0.04 10.18
CA HIS A 94 11.32 -1.16 10.79
C HIS A 94 11.05 -1.34 12.30
N GLU A 95 10.44 -0.34 12.96
CA GLU A 95 9.97 -0.47 14.34
C GLU A 95 8.73 -1.39 14.41
N LEU A 96 7.89 -1.39 13.36
CA LEU A 96 6.73 -2.28 13.21
C LEU A 96 6.36 -2.48 11.74
N THR A 97 5.25 -1.90 11.29
CA THR A 97 4.80 -1.81 9.90
C THR A 97 3.93 -0.57 9.78
N TYR A 98 4.03 0.15 8.67
CA TYR A 98 3.00 1.12 8.31
C TYR A 98 1.74 0.36 7.87
N ARG A 99 0.55 0.94 8.07
CA ARG A 99 -0.72 0.19 7.97
C ARG A 99 -1.63 0.70 6.87
N ARG A 100 -1.57 2.00 6.56
CA ARG A 100 -2.47 2.64 5.60
C ARG A 100 -1.67 3.29 4.48
N PRO A 101 -1.49 2.59 3.35
CA PRO A 101 -0.79 3.16 2.19
C PRO A 101 -1.32 4.54 1.84
N THR A 102 -0.41 5.49 1.60
CA THR A 102 -0.74 6.88 1.25
C THR A 102 -1.80 6.96 0.15
N ALA A 103 -2.97 7.54 0.44
CA ALA A 103 -4.03 7.68 -0.55
C ALA A 103 -3.62 8.70 -1.63
N ILE A 104 -3.90 8.42 -2.90
CA ILE A 104 -3.61 9.33 -4.02
C ILE A 104 -4.93 9.81 -4.60
N ALA A 105 -5.16 11.13 -4.52
CA ALA A 105 -6.27 11.84 -5.13
C ALA A 105 -5.82 12.55 -6.40
N ILE A 106 -6.49 12.30 -7.52
CA ILE A 106 -6.25 13.03 -8.78
C ILE A 106 -7.25 14.16 -8.92
N ASP A 107 -6.77 15.35 -9.29
CA ASP A 107 -7.62 16.52 -9.41
C ASP A 107 -8.43 16.59 -10.72
N VAL A 108 -9.61 17.19 -10.57
CA VAL A 108 -10.40 17.81 -11.63
C VAL A 108 -10.79 19.20 -11.14
N SER A 109 -10.79 20.19 -12.02
CA SER A 109 -11.17 21.56 -11.67
C SER A 109 -12.42 22.02 -12.40
N ASP A 110 -13.13 22.94 -11.78
CA ASP A 110 -14.43 23.44 -12.25
C ASP A 110 -14.35 24.35 -13.50
N ASP A 111 -13.16 24.76 -13.91
CA ASP A 111 -12.85 25.45 -15.17
C ASP A 111 -12.63 24.48 -16.36
N MET A 112 -12.53 23.16 -16.11
CA MET A 112 -12.44 22.15 -17.16
C MET A 112 -13.80 21.93 -17.84
N SER A 113 -13.81 21.49 -19.10
CA SER A 113 -15.04 21.08 -19.76
C SER A 113 -15.60 19.78 -19.17
N ARG A 114 -16.91 19.56 -19.31
CA ARG A 114 -17.58 18.36 -18.81
C ARG A 114 -16.98 17.08 -19.38
N GLU A 115 -16.63 17.11 -20.66
CA GLU A 115 -16.02 15.99 -21.39
C GLU A 115 -14.66 15.64 -20.82
N LEU A 116 -13.82 16.66 -20.57
CA LEU A 116 -12.49 16.45 -19.99
C LEU A 116 -12.57 15.93 -18.55
N ILE A 117 -13.52 16.43 -17.75
CA ILE A 117 -13.76 15.93 -16.40
C ILE A 117 -14.13 14.44 -16.44
N ALA A 118 -15.10 14.06 -17.27
CA ALA A 118 -15.52 12.67 -17.40
C ALA A 118 -14.39 11.76 -17.87
N GLU A 119 -13.59 12.20 -18.84
CA GLU A 119 -12.42 11.46 -19.32
C GLU A 119 -11.39 11.24 -18.21
N ARG A 120 -11.00 12.31 -17.49
CA ARG A 120 -10.04 12.23 -16.38
C ARG A 120 -10.53 11.31 -15.27
N VAL A 121 -11.78 11.45 -14.85
CA VAL A 121 -12.40 10.61 -13.81
C VAL A 121 -12.38 9.14 -14.21
N LYS A 122 -12.74 8.84 -15.46
CA LYS A 122 -12.71 7.48 -16.00
C LYS A 122 -11.30 6.88 -15.98
N GLN A 123 -10.27 7.65 -16.40
CA GLN A 123 -8.88 7.20 -16.36
C GLN A 123 -8.42 6.83 -14.94
N VAL A 124 -8.91 7.55 -13.91
CA VAL A 124 -8.59 7.26 -12.50
C VAL A 124 -9.31 6.01 -12.01
N GLU A 125 -10.61 5.86 -12.29
CA GLU A 125 -11.42 4.69 -11.90
C GLU A 125 -10.87 3.39 -12.54
N GLU A 126 -10.45 3.48 -13.80
CA GLU A 126 -9.92 2.34 -14.57
C GLU A 126 -8.42 2.11 -14.34
N PHE A 127 -7.71 3.01 -13.65
CA PHE A 127 -6.29 2.84 -13.38
C PHE A 127 -6.05 1.55 -12.58
N GLY A 128 -5.21 0.69 -13.13
CA GLY A 128 -4.85 -0.57 -12.51
C GLY A 128 -3.52 -1.10 -13.03
N TYR A 129 -2.61 -1.42 -12.12
CA TYR A 129 -1.33 -2.02 -12.45
C TYR A 129 -1.10 -3.34 -11.69
N PRO A 130 -0.97 -4.49 -12.37
CA PRO A 130 -0.66 -5.75 -11.72
C PRO A 130 0.78 -5.73 -11.22
N TYR A 131 0.98 -5.88 -9.91
CA TYR A 131 2.29 -5.89 -9.26
C TYR A 131 2.32 -6.90 -8.12
N ILE A 132 3.21 -7.90 -8.22
CA ILE A 132 3.45 -8.90 -7.17
C ILE A 132 2.14 -9.49 -6.60
N GLY A 133 1.27 -10.00 -7.48
CA GLY A 133 0.02 -10.64 -7.09
C GLY A 133 -1.09 -9.70 -6.63
N LYS A 134 -0.87 -8.38 -6.67
CA LYS A 134 -1.86 -7.36 -6.34
C LYS A 134 -2.22 -6.53 -7.57
N GLN A 135 -3.41 -5.94 -7.55
CA GLN A 135 -3.78 -4.88 -8.48
C GLN A 135 -3.62 -3.53 -7.78
N LEU A 136 -2.59 -2.77 -8.12
CA LEU A 136 -2.38 -1.42 -7.58
C LEU A 136 -3.35 -0.45 -8.25
N LYS A 137 -3.99 0.43 -7.47
CA LYS A 137 -5.04 1.37 -7.91
C LYS A 137 -4.81 2.77 -7.35
N LEU A 138 -5.53 3.75 -7.90
CA LEU A 138 -5.71 5.08 -7.31
C LEU A 138 -6.94 5.09 -6.38
N ASP A 139 -7.02 6.08 -5.50
CA ASP A 139 -7.91 6.00 -4.33
C ASP A 139 -9.05 7.01 -4.36
N LEU A 140 -8.80 8.22 -4.87
CA LEU A 140 -9.67 9.38 -4.66
C LEU A 140 -9.71 10.30 -5.91
N ILE A 141 -10.76 11.12 -6.00
CA ILE A 141 -10.83 12.27 -6.90
C ILE A 141 -10.87 13.56 -6.06
N ALA A 142 -10.06 14.55 -6.41
CA ALA A 142 -10.08 15.88 -5.78
C ALA A 142 -10.78 16.88 -6.71
N VAL A 143 -12.00 17.32 -6.34
CA VAL A 143 -12.76 18.32 -7.10
C VAL A 143 -12.37 19.72 -6.62
N ARG A 144 -11.72 20.51 -7.47
CA ARG A 144 -11.20 21.84 -7.10
C ARG A 144 -12.04 22.97 -7.67
N SER A 145 -12.34 23.93 -6.81
CA SER A 145 -12.90 25.22 -7.20
C SER A 145 -11.77 26.17 -7.60
N VAL A 146 -11.66 26.43 -8.90
CA VAL A 146 -10.81 27.46 -9.51
C VAL A 146 -11.66 28.69 -9.86
N THR A 147 -12.92 28.49 -10.27
CA THR A 147 -13.82 29.60 -10.66
C THR A 147 -14.39 30.37 -9.46
N GLY A 148 -14.56 29.69 -8.32
CA GLY A 148 -15.23 30.27 -7.14
C GLY A 148 -16.76 30.37 -7.30
N ASP A 149 -17.34 29.75 -8.32
CA ASP A 149 -18.79 29.75 -8.57
C ASP A 149 -19.44 28.50 -7.94
N PRO A 150 -20.31 28.65 -6.91
CA PRO A 150 -21.00 27.52 -6.29
C PRO A 150 -21.87 26.71 -7.25
N ALA A 151 -22.52 27.33 -8.23
CA ALA A 151 -23.38 26.63 -9.18
C ALA A 151 -22.57 25.75 -10.12
N ARG A 152 -21.46 26.31 -10.64
CA ARG A 152 -20.51 25.55 -11.47
C ARG A 152 -19.88 24.40 -10.69
N PHE A 153 -19.48 24.64 -9.44
CA PHE A 153 -18.91 23.60 -8.59
C PHE A 153 -19.90 22.45 -8.32
N SER A 154 -21.18 22.77 -8.05
CA SER A 154 -22.26 21.77 -7.92
C SER A 154 -22.38 20.89 -9.16
N GLU A 155 -22.41 21.51 -10.36
CA GLU A 155 -22.51 20.79 -11.64
C GLU A 155 -21.32 19.83 -11.87
N VAL A 156 -20.12 20.28 -11.51
CA VAL A 156 -18.89 19.50 -11.64
C VAL A 156 -18.89 18.34 -10.65
N VAL A 157 -19.25 18.57 -9.39
CA VAL A 157 -19.37 17.49 -8.39
C VAL A 157 -20.38 16.45 -8.87
N LYS A 158 -21.55 16.86 -9.36
CA LYS A 158 -22.54 15.95 -9.94
C LYS A 158 -21.97 15.13 -11.11
N THR A 159 -21.27 15.79 -12.03
CA THR A 159 -20.62 15.12 -13.16
C THR A 159 -19.60 14.07 -12.69
N VAL A 160 -18.81 14.39 -11.66
CA VAL A 160 -17.85 13.43 -11.07
C VAL A 160 -18.61 12.26 -10.44
N LEU A 161 -19.66 12.53 -9.68
CA LEU A 161 -20.48 11.49 -9.05
C LEU A 161 -21.07 10.52 -10.07
N ASP A 162 -21.52 11.02 -11.22
CA ASP A 162 -22.08 10.19 -12.31
C ASP A 162 -21.04 9.25 -12.97
N ASN A 163 -19.73 9.50 -12.80
CA ASN A 163 -18.67 8.83 -13.59
C ASN A 163 -17.66 8.01 -12.76
N THR A 164 -17.75 8.01 -11.44
CA THR A 164 -16.86 7.21 -10.57
C THR A 164 -17.64 6.70 -9.38
N SER A 165 -17.08 5.73 -8.65
CA SER A 165 -17.54 5.39 -7.29
C SER A 165 -16.46 5.68 -6.23
N LEU A 166 -15.31 6.23 -6.63
CA LEU A 166 -14.24 6.64 -5.71
C LEU A 166 -14.72 7.76 -4.77
N PRO A 167 -14.30 7.75 -3.49
CA PRO A 167 -14.55 8.85 -2.58
C PRO A 167 -13.87 10.16 -3.03
N LEU A 168 -14.41 11.28 -2.57
CA LEU A 168 -14.04 12.60 -3.05
C LEU A 168 -13.32 13.44 -1.99
N VAL A 169 -12.43 14.31 -2.45
CA VAL A 169 -11.98 15.51 -1.73
C VAL A 169 -12.63 16.71 -2.41
N LEU A 170 -13.33 17.56 -1.66
CA LEU A 170 -13.89 18.81 -2.17
C LEU A 170 -12.98 19.97 -1.76
N CYS A 171 -12.41 20.68 -2.72
CA CYS A 171 -11.36 21.67 -2.49
C CYS A 171 -11.83 23.09 -2.82
N SER A 172 -12.11 23.88 -1.79
CA SER A 172 -12.35 25.33 -1.84
C SER A 172 -12.11 25.98 -0.47
N LEU A 173 -11.61 27.21 -0.46
CA LEU A 173 -11.53 28.01 0.76
C LEU A 173 -12.83 28.76 1.05
N ASP A 174 -13.81 28.71 0.14
CA ASP A 174 -15.14 29.28 0.34
C ASP A 174 -16.14 28.19 0.80
N PRO A 175 -16.68 28.30 2.04
CA PRO A 175 -17.69 27.40 2.56
C PRO A 175 -18.95 27.30 1.69
N GLU A 176 -19.37 28.37 0.99
CA GLU A 176 -20.58 28.31 0.16
C GLU A 176 -20.37 27.44 -1.09
N VAL A 177 -19.16 27.46 -1.65
CA VAL A 177 -18.80 26.60 -2.78
C VAL A 177 -18.79 25.13 -2.35
N LEU A 178 -18.17 24.82 -1.20
CA LEU A 178 -18.18 23.45 -0.66
C LEU A 178 -19.59 22.97 -0.35
N LYS A 179 -20.43 23.85 0.23
CA LYS A 179 -21.82 23.55 0.55
C LYS A 179 -22.64 23.21 -0.70
N ALA A 180 -22.42 23.91 -1.82
CA ALA A 180 -23.08 23.59 -3.08
C ALA A 180 -22.69 22.18 -3.57
N GLY A 181 -21.40 21.84 -3.56
CA GLY A 181 -20.95 20.49 -3.91
C GLY A 181 -21.50 19.40 -2.97
N LEU A 182 -21.51 19.66 -1.67
CA LEU A 182 -22.07 18.75 -0.65
C LEU A 182 -23.58 18.52 -0.83
N ALA A 183 -24.33 19.48 -1.37
CA ALA A 183 -25.76 19.33 -1.60
C ALA A 183 -26.09 18.25 -2.66
N GLU A 184 -25.14 17.90 -3.52
CA GLU A 184 -25.28 16.81 -4.50
C GLU A 184 -24.97 15.43 -3.89
N MET A 185 -24.40 15.38 -2.68
CA MET A 185 -23.93 14.16 -2.02
C MET A 185 -24.90 13.73 -0.92
N SER A 186 -25.38 12.49 -0.97
CA SER A 186 -26.37 11.96 -0.02
C SER A 186 -25.79 10.81 0.80
N GLY A 187 -25.46 11.07 2.07
CA GLY A 187 -24.90 10.06 2.99
C GLY A 187 -23.41 9.76 2.82
N ASP A 188 -22.76 10.37 1.82
CA ASP A 188 -21.32 10.34 1.64
C ASP A 188 -20.60 11.27 2.63
N LYS A 189 -19.32 10.99 2.91
CA LYS A 189 -18.45 11.82 3.76
C LYS A 189 -17.16 12.18 3.02
N PRO A 190 -17.21 13.14 2.09
CA PRO A 190 -16.00 13.61 1.42
C PRO A 190 -15.06 14.34 2.38
N LEU A 191 -13.78 14.42 2.02
CA LEU A 191 -12.84 15.26 2.74
C LEU A 191 -12.99 16.72 2.29
N LEU A 192 -13.24 17.62 3.24
CA LEU A 192 -13.37 19.05 2.97
C LEU A 192 -12.02 19.75 3.09
N TYR A 193 -11.56 20.37 2.02
CA TYR A 193 -10.34 21.17 1.99
C TYR A 193 -10.73 22.64 1.75
N ALA A 194 -10.45 23.61 2.64
CA ALA A 194 -9.80 23.50 3.96
C ALA A 194 -10.14 24.66 4.91
N ALA A 195 -10.05 24.41 6.22
CA ALA A 195 -10.09 25.41 7.27
C ALA A 195 -8.72 26.09 7.46
N THR A 196 -8.71 27.41 7.43
CA THR A 196 -7.56 28.30 7.61
C THR A 196 -7.86 29.30 8.73
N LYS A 197 -6.86 30.10 9.14
CA LYS A 197 -7.03 31.16 10.14
C LYS A 197 -8.18 32.14 9.83
N ASP A 198 -8.54 32.32 8.56
CA ASP A 198 -9.47 33.34 8.11
C ASP A 198 -10.91 32.80 7.98
N ASN A 199 -11.09 31.49 7.77
CA ASN A 199 -12.40 30.88 7.50
C ASN A 199 -12.79 29.74 8.46
N TRP A 200 -11.93 29.41 9.45
CA TRP A 200 -12.04 28.20 10.26
C TRP A 200 -13.42 27.97 10.87
N ARG A 201 -14.08 29.03 11.35
CA ARG A 201 -15.38 28.91 12.02
C ARG A 201 -16.47 28.42 11.07
N ARG A 202 -16.57 29.04 9.89
CA ARG A 202 -17.57 28.66 8.88
C ARG A 202 -17.29 27.28 8.31
N MET A 203 -16.01 26.93 8.14
CA MET A 203 -15.60 25.58 7.71
C MET A 203 -15.93 24.53 8.76
N ALA A 204 -15.73 24.84 10.05
CA ALA A 204 -16.06 23.94 11.14
C ALA A 204 -17.58 23.70 11.25
N GLU A 205 -18.37 24.77 11.18
CA GLU A 205 -19.84 24.70 11.15
C GLU A 205 -20.34 23.84 9.99
N LEU A 206 -19.75 23.99 8.79
CA LEU A 206 -20.08 23.17 7.62
C LEU A 206 -19.71 21.69 7.82
N ALA A 207 -18.50 21.40 8.29
CA ALA A 207 -18.03 20.04 8.50
C ALA A 207 -18.88 19.29 9.54
N LEU A 208 -19.27 19.96 10.64
CA LEU A 208 -20.18 19.41 11.65
C LEU A 208 -21.58 19.15 11.08
N ALA A 209 -22.11 20.08 10.29
CA ALA A 209 -23.45 19.97 9.73
C ALA A 209 -23.60 18.78 8.77
N TYR A 210 -22.53 18.44 8.05
CA TYR A 210 -22.50 17.33 7.10
C TYR A 210 -21.76 16.09 7.60
N ASP A 211 -21.28 16.09 8.85
CA ASP A 211 -20.52 14.97 9.45
C ASP A 211 -19.35 14.51 8.56
N CYS A 212 -18.60 15.49 8.05
CA CYS A 212 -17.51 15.30 7.09
C CYS A 212 -16.14 15.57 7.74
N PRO A 213 -15.09 14.80 7.38
CA PRO A 213 -13.73 15.11 7.79
C PRO A 213 -13.24 16.43 7.17
N LEU A 214 -12.39 17.15 7.91
CA LEU A 214 -11.96 18.51 7.56
C LEU A 214 -10.44 18.63 7.54
N VAL A 215 -9.89 19.21 6.47
CA VAL A 215 -8.49 19.61 6.40
C VAL A 215 -8.29 20.91 7.16
N VAL A 216 -7.30 20.96 8.04
CA VAL A 216 -6.80 22.17 8.70
C VAL A 216 -5.48 22.56 8.02
N SER A 217 -5.45 23.74 7.41
CA SER A 217 -4.30 24.22 6.63
C SER A 217 -3.67 25.45 7.25
N ALA A 218 -2.34 25.39 7.44
CA ALA A 218 -1.51 26.52 7.79
C ALA A 218 -0.11 26.34 7.16
N PRO A 219 0.04 26.72 5.87
CA PRO A 219 1.28 26.49 5.13
C PRO A 219 2.50 27.13 5.79
N ASN A 220 3.53 26.32 6.00
CA ASN A 220 4.79 26.68 6.65
C ASN A 220 4.65 27.33 8.04
N ASP A 221 3.54 27.08 8.74
CA ASP A 221 3.31 27.57 10.10
C ASP A 221 2.73 26.47 11.01
N PRO A 222 3.59 25.54 11.48
CA PRO A 222 3.17 24.47 12.38
C PRO A 222 2.57 24.97 13.71
N THR A 223 2.88 26.20 14.12
CA THR A 223 2.35 26.79 15.36
C THR A 223 0.89 27.14 15.18
N THR A 224 0.56 27.87 14.10
CA THR A 224 -0.82 28.18 13.74
C THR A 224 -1.60 26.91 13.41
N LEU A 225 -0.99 25.95 12.72
CA LEU A 225 -1.60 24.64 12.44
C LEU A 225 -2.10 23.96 13.72
N LYS A 226 -1.23 23.84 14.73
CA LYS A 226 -1.57 23.24 16.02
C LYS A 226 -2.66 24.03 16.77
N SER A 227 -2.60 25.36 16.70
CA SER A 227 -3.62 26.24 17.31
C SER A 227 -5.01 26.04 16.70
N LEU A 228 -5.06 25.94 15.36
CA LEU A 228 -6.30 25.65 14.63
C LEU A 228 -6.85 24.26 14.97
N VAL A 229 -6.00 23.23 15.05
CA VAL A 229 -6.43 21.88 15.45
C VAL A 229 -7.07 21.89 16.83
N LYS A 230 -6.45 22.57 17.80
CA LYS A 230 -7.04 22.73 19.14
C LYS A 230 -8.42 23.37 19.05
N THR A 231 -8.56 24.43 18.26
CA THR A 231 -9.83 25.13 18.06
C THR A 231 -10.90 24.22 17.42
N MET A 232 -10.53 23.41 16.43
CA MET A 232 -11.44 22.44 15.80
C MET A 232 -11.95 21.40 16.81
N LEU A 233 -11.06 20.86 17.65
CA LEU A 233 -11.42 19.91 18.69
C LEU A 233 -12.35 20.51 19.73
N GLU A 234 -12.14 21.77 20.12
CA GLU A 234 -13.04 22.51 21.02
C GLU A 234 -14.43 22.75 20.39
N CYS A 235 -14.51 22.79 19.06
CA CYS A 235 -15.79 22.84 18.33
C CYS A 235 -16.47 21.46 18.24
N GLY A 236 -15.81 20.37 18.66
CA GLY A 236 -16.33 19.01 18.57
C GLY A 236 -15.96 18.29 17.26
N LEU A 237 -15.09 18.85 16.43
CA LEU A 237 -14.59 18.17 15.23
C LEU A 237 -13.38 17.31 15.57
N GLU A 238 -13.56 16.00 15.49
CA GLU A 238 -12.49 15.06 15.77
C GLU A 238 -11.84 14.46 14.52
N ASP A 239 -12.47 14.55 13.35
CA ASP A 239 -11.96 13.94 12.11
C ASP A 239 -11.23 14.98 11.27
N LEU A 240 -9.96 15.20 11.63
CA LEU A 240 -9.12 16.25 11.07
C LEU A 240 -7.98 15.66 10.23
N VAL A 241 -7.58 16.37 9.18
CA VAL A 241 -6.39 16.10 8.36
C VAL A 241 -5.54 17.36 8.34
N LEU A 242 -4.22 17.25 8.51
CA LEU A 242 -3.34 18.41 8.64
C LEU A 242 -2.63 18.69 7.33
N ASP A 243 -2.72 19.94 6.88
CA ASP A 243 -1.96 20.46 5.74
C ASP A 243 -0.95 21.51 6.23
N PRO A 244 0.33 21.14 6.41
CA PRO A 244 1.39 22.08 6.75
C PRO A 244 1.92 22.85 5.53
N GLY A 245 1.32 22.68 4.35
CA GLY A 245 1.77 23.23 3.08
C GLY A 245 2.74 22.31 2.34
N THR A 246 2.65 22.31 1.01
CA THR A 246 3.54 21.58 0.10
C THR A 246 4.14 22.54 -0.91
N MET A 247 5.46 22.62 -0.93
CA MET A 247 6.24 23.53 -1.77
C MET A 247 7.34 22.75 -2.49
N GLY A 248 7.43 22.96 -3.81
CA GLY A 248 8.53 22.48 -4.65
C GLY A 248 9.73 23.44 -4.66
N GLY A 249 10.69 23.18 -5.55
CA GLY A 249 11.85 24.05 -5.77
C GLY A 249 12.59 24.42 -4.48
N GLU A 250 12.79 25.73 -4.25
CA GLU A 250 13.49 26.26 -3.08
C GLU A 250 12.75 25.99 -1.75
N GLY A 251 11.43 25.77 -1.77
CA GLY A 251 10.62 25.45 -0.60
C GLY A 251 10.54 23.95 -0.28
N LEU A 252 11.18 23.10 -1.08
CA LEU A 252 11.23 21.64 -0.83
C LEU A 252 11.78 21.29 0.57
N PRO A 253 12.88 21.90 1.05
CA PRO A 253 13.40 21.60 2.39
C PRO A 253 12.36 21.85 3.48
N ASP A 254 11.63 22.97 3.41
CA ASP A 254 10.59 23.32 4.38
C ASP A 254 9.46 22.29 4.38
N THR A 255 9.04 21.84 3.20
CA THR A 255 8.05 20.75 3.07
C THR A 255 8.51 19.49 3.82
N LEU A 256 9.73 19.01 3.55
CA LEU A 256 10.22 17.79 4.19
C LEU A 256 10.42 17.95 5.70
N VAL A 257 10.87 19.13 6.14
CA VAL A 257 11.05 19.46 7.55
C VAL A 257 9.71 19.48 8.26
N ASN A 258 8.69 20.15 7.72
CA ASN A 258 7.39 20.29 8.35
C ASN A 258 6.71 18.93 8.56
N PHE A 259 6.63 18.10 7.52
CA PHE A 259 6.06 16.74 7.65
C PHE A 259 6.83 15.89 8.67
N THR A 260 8.16 15.95 8.64
CA THR A 260 9.01 15.18 9.56
C THR A 260 8.86 15.65 11.01
N MET A 261 8.86 16.97 11.24
CA MET A 261 8.78 17.55 12.58
C MET A 261 7.40 17.36 13.19
N ILE A 262 6.32 17.46 12.41
CA ILE A 262 4.97 17.14 12.88
C ILE A 262 4.91 15.68 13.33
N ARG A 263 5.38 14.74 12.49
CA ARG A 263 5.35 13.32 12.86
C ARG A 263 6.25 13.02 14.07
N LYS A 264 7.40 13.68 14.17
CA LYS A 264 8.30 13.57 15.32
C LYS A 264 7.68 14.15 16.60
N ALA A 265 6.92 15.25 16.52
CA ALA A 265 6.22 15.82 17.66
C ALA A 265 5.22 14.81 18.24
N VAL A 266 4.47 14.11 17.39
CA VAL A 266 3.58 13.03 17.82
C VAL A 266 4.36 11.91 18.52
N PHE A 267 5.32 11.29 17.84
CA PHE A 267 5.94 10.05 18.33
C PHE A 267 7.06 10.21 19.36
N ARG A 268 7.69 11.38 19.44
CA ARG A 268 8.82 11.62 20.35
C ARG A 268 8.49 12.64 21.45
N ALA A 269 7.60 13.58 21.19
CA ALA A 269 7.16 14.55 22.19
C ALA A 269 5.76 14.24 22.77
N GLY A 270 5.01 13.30 22.19
CA GLY A 270 3.65 12.94 22.66
C GLY A 270 2.62 14.03 22.36
N ASP A 271 2.82 14.81 21.29
CA ASP A 271 1.94 15.92 20.95
C ASP A 271 0.65 15.44 20.26
N GLU A 272 -0.37 15.12 21.05
CA GLU A 272 -1.66 14.60 20.57
C GLU A 272 -2.40 15.59 19.65
N LEU A 273 -2.18 16.91 19.79
CA LEU A 273 -2.79 17.92 18.93
C LEU A 273 -2.26 17.88 17.49
N LEU A 274 -1.17 17.15 17.24
CA LEU A 274 -0.63 16.91 15.90
C LEU A 274 -0.84 15.45 15.46
N GLY A 275 -1.54 14.65 16.26
CA GLY A 275 -1.80 13.22 16.07
C GLY A 275 -2.85 12.91 15.01
N PHE A 276 -2.75 13.52 13.83
CA PHE A 276 -3.71 13.40 12.74
C PHE A 276 -2.99 13.05 11.41
N PRO A 277 -3.74 12.54 10.40
CA PRO A 277 -3.19 12.30 9.07
C PRO A 277 -2.63 13.60 8.46
N LEU A 278 -1.58 13.48 7.64
CA LEU A 278 -0.96 14.58 6.92
C LEU A 278 -1.35 14.56 5.44
N LEU A 279 -1.77 15.70 4.91
CA LEU A 279 -2.05 15.90 3.49
C LEU A 279 -0.87 16.59 2.82
N GLY A 280 -0.37 15.97 1.75
CA GLY A 280 0.54 16.59 0.79
C GLY A 280 -0.20 17.02 -0.48
N ALA A 281 0.18 18.17 -1.02
CA ALA A 281 -0.37 18.68 -2.28
C ALA A 281 0.74 18.88 -3.32
N PRO A 282 1.39 17.81 -3.84
CA PRO A 282 2.32 17.91 -4.97
C PRO A 282 1.77 18.70 -6.15
N ILE A 283 0.44 18.71 -6.33
CA ILE A 283 -0.26 19.56 -7.30
C ILE A 283 0.15 21.05 -7.25
N ALA A 284 0.64 21.56 -6.11
CA ALA A 284 1.09 22.94 -5.97
C ALA A 284 2.16 23.36 -6.99
N VAL A 285 2.94 22.42 -7.53
CA VAL A 285 3.95 22.68 -8.58
C VAL A 285 3.32 23.20 -9.87
N TRP A 286 2.01 22.97 -10.06
CA TRP A 286 1.26 23.44 -11.22
C TRP A 286 0.89 24.91 -11.14
N LEU A 287 0.96 25.54 -9.97
CA LEU A 287 0.70 26.97 -9.75
C LEU A 287 1.77 27.88 -10.39
N GLY A 288 2.99 27.38 -10.58
CA GLY A 288 4.10 28.12 -11.18
C GLY A 288 4.05 28.19 -12.71
N GLY A 289 4.95 28.95 -13.33
CA GLY A 289 5.21 28.88 -14.77
C GLY A 289 6.02 27.63 -15.16
N GLY A 290 6.47 27.54 -16.41
CA GLY A 290 7.39 26.49 -16.87
C GLY A 290 6.76 25.40 -17.73
N ARG A 291 7.60 24.49 -18.23
CA ARG A 291 7.16 23.42 -19.15
C ARG A 291 6.38 22.36 -18.39
N ALA A 292 5.32 21.85 -19.01
CA ALA A 292 4.53 20.77 -18.43
C ALA A 292 5.37 19.53 -18.06
N LEU A 293 6.40 19.18 -18.84
CA LEU A 293 7.28 18.05 -18.54
C LEU A 293 8.07 18.24 -17.23
N ASP A 294 8.57 19.45 -16.97
CA ASP A 294 9.32 19.76 -15.75
C ASP A 294 8.40 19.68 -14.52
N LYS A 295 7.16 20.19 -14.65
CA LYS A 295 6.14 20.10 -13.61
C LYS A 295 5.75 18.66 -13.28
N LYS A 296 5.54 17.81 -14.30
CA LYS A 296 5.25 16.39 -14.11
C LYS A 296 6.39 15.67 -13.38
N TRP A 297 7.63 15.99 -13.75
CA TRP A 297 8.81 15.45 -13.09
C TRP A 297 8.89 15.87 -11.63
N GLU A 298 8.65 17.17 -11.37
CA GLU A 298 8.64 17.74 -10.03
C GLU A 298 7.54 17.17 -9.14
N GLU A 299 6.32 17.07 -9.67
CA GLU A 299 5.21 16.44 -9.00
C GLU A 299 5.52 14.99 -8.62
N CYS A 300 6.15 14.23 -9.53
CA CYS A 300 6.52 12.84 -9.32
C CYS A 300 7.52 12.67 -8.15
N TYR A 301 8.65 13.37 -8.18
CA TYR A 301 9.64 13.19 -7.11
C TYR A 301 9.15 13.76 -5.77
N LEU A 302 8.37 14.85 -5.77
CA LEU A 302 7.81 15.44 -4.56
C LEU A 302 6.79 14.50 -3.91
N ALA A 303 5.89 13.92 -4.70
CA ALA A 303 4.98 12.87 -4.25
C ALA A 303 5.74 11.67 -3.67
N GLY A 304 6.79 11.19 -4.35
CA GLY A 304 7.62 10.09 -3.87
C GLY A 304 8.30 10.38 -2.54
N MET A 305 8.83 11.59 -2.36
CA MET A 305 9.40 12.02 -1.09
C MET A 305 8.36 12.07 0.02
N LEU A 306 7.15 12.57 -0.26
CA LEU A 306 6.06 12.68 0.72
C LEU A 306 5.47 11.32 1.12
N ILE A 307 5.41 10.33 0.21
CA ILE A 307 5.08 8.93 0.56
C ILE A 307 6.05 8.40 1.63
N VAL A 308 7.35 8.69 1.48
CA VAL A 308 8.39 8.27 2.44
C VAL A 308 8.42 9.16 3.68
N ARG A 309 7.94 10.41 3.57
CA ARG A 309 7.88 11.43 4.62
C ARG A 309 6.45 11.68 5.08
N TYR A 310 5.78 10.59 5.46
CA TYR A 310 4.64 10.60 6.37
C TYR A 310 3.34 11.22 5.86
N ALA A 311 3.25 11.58 4.57
CA ALA A 311 1.98 11.96 3.98
C ALA A 311 1.05 10.75 3.93
N ASP A 312 -0.16 10.93 4.46
CA ASP A 312 -1.21 9.92 4.49
C ASP A 312 -2.15 10.05 3.28
N ILE A 313 -2.20 11.25 2.69
CA ILE A 313 -2.93 11.55 1.45
C ILE A 313 -2.13 12.52 0.58
N LEU A 314 -2.16 12.33 -0.73
CA LEU A 314 -1.58 13.21 -1.74
C LEU A 314 -2.67 13.72 -2.71
N ILE A 315 -2.62 15.01 -3.04
CA ILE A 315 -3.39 15.58 -4.17
C ILE A 315 -2.43 15.84 -5.34
N MET A 316 -2.75 15.27 -6.49
CA MET A 316 -1.94 15.30 -7.71
C MET A 316 -2.77 15.67 -8.95
N HIS A 317 -2.11 16.14 -10.01
CA HIS A 317 -2.68 16.51 -11.29
C HIS A 317 -2.31 15.56 -12.43
N SER A 318 -1.08 15.07 -12.46
CA SER A 318 -0.59 14.21 -13.54
C SER A 318 -1.30 12.86 -13.62
N LEU A 319 -1.61 12.43 -14.85
CA LEU A 319 -2.20 11.12 -15.16
C LEU A 319 -1.25 10.21 -15.95
N ASP A 320 -0.07 10.70 -16.34
CA ASP A 320 0.87 9.92 -17.13
C ASP A 320 1.34 8.69 -16.35
N GLY A 321 1.35 7.53 -17.03
CA GLY A 321 1.77 6.28 -16.41
C GLY A 321 3.19 6.33 -15.83
N TRP A 322 4.11 7.06 -16.45
CA TRP A 322 5.48 7.21 -15.93
C TRP A 322 5.58 8.08 -14.67
N VAL A 323 4.56 8.91 -14.38
CA VAL A 323 4.43 9.65 -13.11
C VAL A 323 3.78 8.76 -12.05
N LEU A 324 2.68 8.10 -12.38
CA LEU A 324 1.88 7.35 -11.41
C LEU A 324 2.48 6.00 -11.03
N LEU A 325 3.06 5.27 -11.99
CA LEU A 325 3.56 3.91 -11.79
C LEU A 325 4.65 3.84 -10.70
N PRO A 326 5.69 4.70 -10.71
CA PRO A 326 6.68 4.71 -9.63
C PRO A 326 6.06 4.98 -8.25
N LEU A 327 5.02 5.81 -8.17
CA LEU A 327 4.38 6.19 -6.91
C LEU A 327 3.56 5.07 -6.30
N VAL A 328 2.71 4.41 -7.09
CA VAL A 328 1.90 3.29 -6.60
C VAL A 328 2.79 2.10 -6.20
N MET A 329 3.89 1.87 -6.93
CA MET A 329 4.89 0.84 -6.58
C MET A 329 5.68 1.22 -5.31
N LEU A 330 6.18 2.47 -5.23
CA LEU A 330 6.91 2.95 -4.05
C LEU A 330 6.05 2.84 -2.80
N ARG A 331 4.78 3.26 -2.89
CA ARG A 331 3.80 3.14 -1.82
C ARG A 331 3.60 1.68 -1.41
N ASP A 332 3.37 0.75 -2.33
CA ASP A 332 3.20 -0.67 -1.96
C ASP A 332 4.44 -1.24 -1.27
N ASN A 333 5.63 -0.87 -1.75
CA ASN A 333 6.90 -1.30 -1.18
C ASN A 333 7.15 -0.75 0.24
N ILE A 334 6.90 0.55 0.46
CA ILE A 334 7.12 1.19 1.77
C ILE A 334 6.18 0.63 2.83
N TYR A 335 4.94 0.31 2.46
CA TYR A 335 3.89 -0.19 3.36
C TYR A 335 3.85 -1.72 3.48
N THR A 336 4.74 -2.44 2.80
CA THR A 336 4.91 -3.89 3.02
C THR A 336 5.46 -4.16 4.42
N ASP A 337 4.89 -5.13 5.15
CA ASP A 337 5.33 -5.51 6.50
C ASP A 337 6.78 -6.02 6.45
N PRO A 338 7.76 -5.33 7.06
CA PRO A 338 9.16 -5.73 7.01
C PRO A 338 9.46 -7.04 7.75
N ARG A 339 8.53 -7.54 8.58
CA ARG A 339 8.72 -8.76 9.38
C ARG A 339 8.30 -10.02 8.62
N LYS A 340 7.55 -9.88 7.52
CA LYS A 340 7.00 -10.99 6.76
C LYS A 340 7.46 -10.90 5.30
N PRO A 341 8.33 -11.81 4.84
CA PRO A 341 8.65 -11.90 3.42
C PRO A 341 7.38 -12.15 2.61
N VAL A 342 7.18 -11.37 1.55
CA VAL A 342 6.07 -11.61 0.61
C VAL A 342 6.39 -12.89 -0.16
N SER A 343 5.53 -13.90 -0.06
CA SER A 343 5.73 -15.21 -0.66
C SER A 343 4.55 -15.61 -1.56
N VAL A 344 4.81 -16.56 -2.44
CA VAL A 344 3.84 -17.21 -3.33
C VAL A 344 3.63 -18.63 -2.84
N GLU A 345 2.44 -19.21 -3.05
CA GLU A 345 2.19 -20.60 -2.65
C GLU A 345 3.16 -21.56 -3.37
N PRO A 346 3.90 -22.41 -2.63
CA PRO A 346 4.75 -23.43 -3.23
C PRO A 346 3.96 -24.40 -4.10
N GLY A 347 4.59 -24.90 -5.16
CA GLY A 347 3.95 -25.86 -6.08
C GLY A 347 4.30 -25.63 -7.54
N LEU A 348 3.57 -26.30 -8.43
CA LEU A 348 3.83 -26.27 -9.86
C LEU A 348 2.93 -25.27 -10.56
N TYR A 349 3.54 -24.31 -11.25
CA TYR A 349 2.85 -23.34 -12.07
C TYR A 349 3.06 -23.68 -13.54
N LYS A 350 1.97 -23.70 -14.30
CA LYS A 350 2.02 -23.80 -15.76
C LYS A 350 2.08 -22.39 -16.32
N ILE A 351 3.11 -22.08 -17.10
CA ILE A 351 3.24 -20.81 -17.81
C ILE A 351 2.98 -21.08 -19.29
N GLY A 352 2.01 -20.37 -19.86
CA GLY A 352 1.54 -20.62 -21.22
C GLY A 352 0.74 -21.92 -21.32
N GLN A 353 1.01 -22.71 -22.36
CA GLN A 353 0.38 -24.00 -22.63
C GLN A 353 1.42 -25.12 -22.70
N PRO A 354 2.11 -25.45 -21.59
CA PRO A 354 3.16 -26.45 -21.60
C PRO A 354 2.64 -27.85 -21.91
N ASP A 355 3.43 -28.58 -22.68
CA ASP A 355 3.21 -29.96 -23.10
C ASP A 355 4.24 -30.92 -22.48
N GLU A 356 4.25 -32.17 -22.93
CA GLU A 356 5.13 -33.22 -22.41
C GLU A 356 6.63 -33.06 -22.75
N THR A 357 6.99 -32.09 -23.60
CA THR A 357 8.36 -31.77 -24.00
C THR A 357 8.85 -30.43 -23.47
N SER A 358 7.96 -29.68 -22.83
CA SER A 358 8.23 -28.34 -22.32
C SER A 358 9.21 -28.34 -21.15
N PRO A 359 10.09 -27.34 -21.03
CA PRO A 359 11.11 -27.29 -19.98
C PRO A 359 10.50 -27.23 -18.58
N VAL A 360 11.14 -27.94 -17.65
CA VAL A 360 10.87 -27.86 -16.22
C VAL A 360 11.97 -27.01 -15.58
N MET A 361 11.59 -25.86 -15.04
CA MET A 361 12.45 -24.94 -14.30
C MET A 361 12.02 -24.89 -12.84
N PHE A 362 12.92 -24.58 -11.91
CA PHE A 362 12.51 -24.22 -10.56
C PHE A 362 12.95 -22.81 -10.15
N THR A 363 12.19 -22.22 -9.22
CA THR A 363 12.54 -21.01 -8.49
C THR A 363 12.10 -21.11 -7.03
N THR A 364 12.38 -20.10 -6.21
CA THR A 364 11.97 -20.03 -4.80
C THR A 364 10.61 -19.36 -4.63
N ASN A 365 9.94 -19.60 -3.51
CA ASN A 365 8.64 -19.00 -3.19
C ASN A 365 8.67 -17.53 -2.73
N PHE A 366 9.83 -16.86 -2.71
CA PHE A 366 9.87 -15.41 -2.53
C PHE A 366 9.18 -14.71 -3.71
N ALA A 367 8.17 -13.89 -3.42
CA ALA A 367 7.26 -13.36 -4.44
C ALA A 367 7.99 -12.55 -5.50
N LEU A 368 8.94 -11.69 -5.11
CA LEU A 368 9.71 -10.91 -6.08
C LEU A 368 10.54 -11.82 -7.00
N THR A 369 11.13 -12.90 -6.49
CA THR A 369 11.86 -13.85 -7.32
C THR A 369 10.92 -14.60 -8.26
N TYR A 370 9.79 -15.10 -7.76
CA TYR A 370 8.79 -15.78 -8.57
C TYR A 370 8.27 -14.89 -9.70
N TYR A 371 7.75 -13.70 -9.38
CA TYR A 371 7.13 -12.81 -10.38
C TYR A 371 8.13 -12.30 -11.41
N THR A 372 9.40 -12.10 -11.02
CA THR A 372 10.47 -11.76 -11.96
C THR A 372 10.70 -12.89 -12.96
N VAL A 373 10.88 -14.11 -12.47
CA VAL A 373 11.09 -15.30 -13.33
C VAL A 373 9.86 -15.57 -14.22
N SER A 374 8.66 -15.56 -13.65
CA SER A 374 7.44 -15.85 -14.40
C SER A 374 7.16 -14.78 -15.47
N SER A 375 7.40 -13.50 -15.16
CA SER A 375 7.23 -12.40 -16.10
C SER A 375 8.18 -12.50 -17.27
N ASP A 376 9.45 -12.87 -17.04
CA ASP A 376 10.43 -13.05 -18.12
C ASP A 376 10.04 -14.22 -19.04
N ILE A 377 9.60 -15.34 -18.46
CA ILE A 377 9.11 -16.51 -19.22
C ILE A 377 7.87 -16.13 -20.05
N GLN A 378 6.90 -15.45 -19.44
CA GLN A 378 5.66 -15.00 -20.11
C GLN A 378 5.95 -14.00 -21.23
N SER A 379 6.80 -13.00 -20.97
CA SER A 379 7.16 -11.96 -21.95
C SER A 379 7.90 -12.56 -23.15
N ALA A 380 8.69 -13.60 -22.91
CA ALA A 380 9.36 -14.38 -23.95
C ALA A 380 8.47 -15.41 -24.64
N LYS A 381 7.19 -15.55 -24.23
CA LYS A 381 6.22 -16.50 -24.77
C LYS A 381 6.70 -17.95 -24.73
N ILE A 382 7.34 -18.33 -23.62
CA ILE A 382 7.86 -19.69 -23.41
C ILE A 382 6.81 -20.50 -22.66
N ASP A 383 6.37 -21.61 -23.26
CA ASP A 383 5.55 -22.60 -22.59
C ASP A 383 6.44 -23.45 -21.66
N SER A 384 6.13 -23.47 -20.36
CA SER A 384 6.97 -24.18 -19.38
C SER A 384 6.26 -24.55 -18.09
N TYR A 385 6.87 -25.49 -17.36
CA TYR A 385 6.54 -25.79 -15.98
C TYR A 385 7.53 -25.07 -15.05
N LEU A 386 7.01 -24.24 -14.15
CA LEU A 386 7.80 -23.56 -13.12
C LEU A 386 7.46 -24.13 -11.74
N LEU A 387 8.38 -24.90 -11.19
CA LEU A 387 8.32 -25.41 -9.83
C LEU A 387 8.73 -24.33 -8.82
N VAL A 388 7.87 -23.99 -7.89
CA VAL A 388 8.11 -23.02 -6.82
C VAL A 388 8.42 -23.78 -5.54
N VAL A 389 9.68 -23.74 -5.12
CA VAL A 389 10.18 -24.44 -3.93
C VAL A 389 10.00 -23.56 -2.70
N ASP A 390 9.49 -24.15 -1.60
CA ASP A 390 9.33 -23.43 -0.33
C ASP A 390 10.68 -23.14 0.33
N THR A 391 11.03 -21.86 0.38
CA THR A 391 12.21 -21.34 1.04
C THR A 391 11.86 -20.38 2.18
N GLU A 392 10.63 -20.47 2.70
CA GLU A 392 10.09 -19.57 3.73
C GLU A 392 10.09 -18.10 3.23
N GLY A 393 9.89 -17.89 1.94
CA GLY A 393 9.86 -16.58 1.30
C GLY A 393 11.23 -15.93 1.11
N LEU A 394 12.31 -16.72 0.99
CA LEU A 394 13.66 -16.22 0.73
C LEU A 394 14.03 -16.31 -0.75
N SER A 395 14.76 -15.30 -1.25
CA SER A 395 15.33 -15.31 -2.60
C SER A 395 16.27 -16.50 -2.81
N VAL A 396 16.55 -16.89 -4.06
CA VAL A 396 17.45 -18.01 -4.39
C VAL A 396 18.76 -17.95 -3.60
N GLU A 397 19.48 -16.84 -3.67
CA GLU A 397 20.81 -16.73 -3.08
C GLU A 397 20.76 -16.71 -1.55
N SER A 398 19.79 -16.01 -0.97
CA SER A 398 19.55 -16.01 0.47
C SER A 398 19.16 -17.39 0.98
N ALA A 399 18.34 -18.12 0.23
CA ALA A 399 17.88 -19.45 0.58
C ALA A 399 19.01 -20.49 0.51
N VAL A 400 19.89 -20.41 -0.49
CA VAL A 400 21.10 -21.25 -0.57
C VAL A 400 22.01 -20.96 0.63
N ALA A 401 22.33 -19.69 0.90
CA ALA A 401 23.20 -19.31 2.00
C ALA A 401 22.61 -19.69 3.38
N GLY A 402 21.29 -19.51 3.55
CA GLY A 402 20.55 -19.85 4.76
C GLY A 402 20.17 -21.33 4.90
N ARG A 403 20.59 -22.20 3.96
CA ARG A 403 20.23 -23.63 3.90
C ARG A 403 18.72 -23.88 3.93
N LYS A 404 17.94 -22.95 3.38
CA LYS A 404 16.49 -23.06 3.16
C LYS A 404 16.16 -23.57 1.76
N LEU A 405 17.13 -23.52 0.85
CA LEU A 405 17.11 -24.26 -0.41
C LEU A 405 18.18 -25.36 -0.34
N THR A 406 17.74 -26.62 -0.34
CA THR A 406 18.59 -27.82 -0.28
C THR A 406 18.17 -28.81 -1.35
N ALA A 407 19.06 -29.75 -1.70
CA ALA A 407 18.74 -30.80 -2.66
C ALA A 407 17.49 -31.61 -2.26
N ASP A 408 17.38 -31.98 -0.98
CA ASP A 408 16.22 -32.70 -0.45
C ASP A 408 14.91 -31.93 -0.63
N ARG A 409 14.89 -30.63 -0.33
CA ARG A 409 13.70 -29.79 -0.51
C ARG A 409 13.31 -29.67 -1.99
N VAL A 410 14.28 -29.60 -2.89
CA VAL A 410 14.02 -29.59 -4.34
C VAL A 410 13.44 -30.93 -4.79
N ALA A 411 14.00 -32.05 -4.32
CA ALA A 411 13.52 -33.39 -4.66
C ALA A 411 12.11 -33.66 -4.11
N GLU A 412 11.83 -33.24 -2.89
CA GLU A 412 10.49 -33.29 -2.29
C GLU A 412 9.49 -32.47 -3.11
N ALA A 413 9.80 -31.19 -3.40
CA ALA A 413 8.95 -30.33 -4.21
C ALA A 413 8.70 -30.92 -5.61
N LEU A 414 9.72 -31.49 -6.26
CA LEU A 414 9.61 -32.11 -7.57
C LEU A 414 8.67 -33.32 -7.53
N LYS A 415 8.79 -34.17 -6.52
CA LYS A 415 7.93 -35.35 -6.33
C LYS A 415 6.48 -34.97 -6.02
N GLU A 416 6.28 -34.04 -5.08
CA GLU A 416 4.95 -33.57 -4.67
C GLU A 416 4.21 -32.84 -5.78
N SER A 417 4.94 -32.13 -6.64
CA SER A 417 4.37 -31.42 -7.79
C SER A 417 3.69 -32.33 -8.81
N GLY A 418 4.08 -33.61 -8.86
CA GLY A 418 3.61 -34.55 -9.87
C GLY A 418 4.10 -34.26 -11.30
N VAL A 419 5.04 -33.33 -11.51
CA VAL A 419 5.53 -32.95 -12.85
C VAL A 419 6.15 -34.12 -13.61
N GLU A 420 6.65 -35.13 -12.90
CA GLU A 420 7.24 -36.34 -13.50
C GLU A 420 6.26 -37.14 -14.37
N LYS A 421 4.95 -36.95 -14.15
CA LYS A 421 3.86 -37.56 -14.92
C LYS A 421 3.42 -36.69 -16.09
N LEU A 422 3.87 -35.44 -16.13
CA LEU A 422 3.48 -34.45 -17.14
C LEU A 422 4.51 -34.35 -18.28
N VAL A 423 5.78 -34.65 -18.02
CA VAL A 423 6.86 -34.58 -19.02
C VAL A 423 7.50 -35.95 -19.32
N LYS A 424 7.93 -36.12 -20.57
CA LYS A 424 8.60 -37.34 -21.07
C LYS A 424 10.10 -37.39 -20.78
N HIS A 425 10.68 -36.29 -20.30
CA HIS A 425 12.11 -36.18 -20.01
C HIS A 425 12.37 -36.11 -18.49
N ARG A 426 13.65 -36.15 -18.11
CA ARG A 426 14.12 -36.02 -16.72
C ARG A 426 15.22 -34.96 -16.64
N TYR A 427 14.86 -33.74 -17.03
CA TYR A 427 15.77 -32.58 -17.00
C TYR A 427 15.15 -31.48 -16.15
N LEU A 428 15.94 -30.94 -15.22
CA LEU A 428 15.55 -29.85 -14.35
C LEU A 428 16.49 -28.67 -14.57
N ILE A 429 15.94 -27.54 -15.00
CA ILE A 429 16.70 -26.29 -15.14
C ILE A 429 16.68 -25.56 -13.79
N ILE A 430 17.86 -25.32 -13.24
CA ILE A 430 18.03 -24.66 -11.94
C ILE A 430 18.50 -23.22 -12.13
N PRO A 431 18.19 -22.29 -11.20
CA PRO A 431 18.76 -20.95 -11.25
C PRO A 431 20.29 -20.99 -11.19
N GLY A 432 20.98 -20.14 -11.97
CA GLY A 432 22.44 -20.09 -11.95
C GLY A 432 23.01 -19.76 -10.56
N ARG A 433 22.27 -19.02 -9.74
CA ARG A 433 22.62 -18.70 -8.34
C ARG A 433 22.57 -19.92 -7.40
N ALA A 434 21.93 -21.02 -7.83
CA ALA A 434 21.90 -22.31 -7.14
C ALA A 434 22.88 -23.33 -7.74
N SER A 435 23.77 -22.92 -8.66
CA SER A 435 24.70 -23.81 -9.37
C SER A 435 25.55 -24.70 -8.45
N ARG A 436 25.89 -24.24 -7.24
CA ARG A 436 26.64 -25.03 -6.25
C ARG A 436 25.90 -26.28 -5.77
N LEU A 437 24.58 -26.30 -5.87
CA LEU A 437 23.74 -27.43 -5.47
C LEU A 437 23.48 -28.40 -6.62
N SER A 438 24.00 -28.15 -7.84
CA SER A 438 23.60 -28.93 -9.03
C SER A 438 23.86 -30.43 -8.89
N GLY A 439 25.05 -30.82 -8.41
CA GLY A 439 25.41 -32.22 -8.21
C GLY A 439 24.55 -32.91 -7.14
N GLU A 440 24.33 -32.25 -6.01
CA GLU A 440 23.49 -32.77 -4.93
C GLU A 440 22.02 -32.90 -5.37
N ILE A 441 21.50 -31.93 -6.13
CA ILE A 441 20.14 -31.98 -6.69
C ILE A 441 20.03 -33.13 -7.70
N GLU A 442 21.01 -33.29 -8.59
CA GLU A 442 21.03 -34.37 -9.58
C GLU A 442 21.02 -35.76 -8.90
N GLU A 443 21.82 -35.94 -7.85
CA GLU A 443 21.85 -37.17 -7.06
C GLU A 443 20.52 -37.41 -6.32
N ALA A 444 19.97 -36.40 -5.65
CA ALA A 444 18.75 -36.53 -4.85
C ALA A 444 17.48 -36.73 -5.70
N THR A 445 17.42 -36.10 -6.88
CA THR A 445 16.26 -36.17 -7.78
C THR A 445 16.34 -37.32 -8.76
N GLY A 446 17.54 -37.73 -9.17
CA GLY A 446 17.76 -38.62 -10.32
C GLY A 446 17.45 -37.95 -11.67
N TRP A 447 17.23 -36.63 -11.70
CA TRP A 447 17.02 -35.84 -12.91
C TRP A 447 18.33 -35.17 -13.33
N THR A 448 18.61 -35.10 -14.63
CA THR A 448 19.77 -34.36 -15.14
C THR A 448 19.57 -32.87 -14.91
N VAL A 449 20.50 -32.23 -14.21
CA VAL A 449 20.40 -30.82 -13.85
C VAL A 449 21.09 -29.94 -14.89
N LEU A 450 20.35 -28.96 -15.40
CA LEU A 450 20.90 -27.91 -16.27
C LEU A 450 21.01 -26.60 -15.47
N VAL A 451 22.21 -26.05 -15.40
CA VAL A 451 22.42 -24.76 -14.74
C VAL A 451 22.00 -23.64 -15.68
N GLY A 452 20.89 -22.99 -15.35
CA GLY A 452 20.37 -21.82 -16.05
C GLY A 452 21.19 -20.55 -15.79
N PRO A 453 20.74 -19.40 -16.32
CA PRO A 453 21.42 -18.12 -16.16
C PRO A 453 21.37 -17.62 -14.71
N LEU A 454 22.27 -16.67 -14.38
CA LEU A 454 22.28 -15.98 -13.08
C LEU A 454 21.08 -15.01 -12.92
N ASP A 455 20.54 -14.54 -14.03
CA ASP A 455 19.43 -13.61 -14.14
C ASP A 455 18.36 -14.18 -15.08
N SER A 456 17.08 -14.06 -14.73
CA SER A 456 15.98 -14.68 -15.49
C SER A 456 15.76 -14.06 -16.86
N SER A 457 16.22 -12.83 -17.10
CA SER A 457 16.21 -12.22 -18.43
C SER A 457 17.05 -13.01 -19.46
N GLY A 458 17.97 -13.86 -18.98
CA GLY A 458 18.77 -14.76 -19.81
C GLY A 458 18.07 -16.07 -20.20
N ILE A 459 16.89 -16.38 -19.65
CA ILE A 459 16.17 -17.65 -19.91
C ILE A 459 15.92 -17.87 -21.40
N PRO A 460 15.44 -16.88 -22.19
CA PRO A 460 15.13 -17.11 -23.60
C PRO A 460 16.35 -17.53 -24.41
N LYS A 461 17.49 -16.86 -24.20
CA LYS A 461 18.75 -17.20 -24.85
C LYS A 461 19.27 -18.58 -24.42
N PHE A 462 19.17 -18.89 -23.13
CA PHE A 462 19.58 -20.18 -22.60
C PHE A 462 18.79 -21.33 -23.25
N LEU A 463 17.45 -21.20 -23.34
CA LEU A 463 16.61 -22.22 -23.96
C LEU A 463 16.87 -22.36 -25.46
N ASP A 464 17.08 -21.26 -26.18
CA ASP A 464 17.44 -21.30 -27.60
C ASP A 464 18.73 -22.12 -27.83
N GLU A 465 19.76 -21.89 -27.02
CA GLU A 465 21.07 -22.53 -27.17
C GLU A 465 21.16 -23.95 -26.61
N LYS A 466 20.42 -24.25 -25.53
CA LYS A 466 20.56 -25.49 -24.77
C LYS A 466 19.35 -26.41 -24.86
N TRP A 467 18.15 -25.88 -25.08
CA TRP A 467 16.93 -26.67 -25.11
C TRP A 467 16.45 -26.93 -26.55
N TYR A 468 16.37 -25.89 -27.39
CA TYR A 468 15.79 -25.98 -28.73
C TYR A 468 16.82 -26.32 -29.82
N LYS A 469 18.04 -25.77 -29.75
CA LYS A 469 19.10 -26.05 -30.75
C LYS A 469 20.01 -27.19 -30.24
N PRO A 470 20.18 -28.29 -30.98
CA PRO A 470 20.38 -29.59 -30.35
C PRO A 470 21.87 -29.95 -30.23
N LYS A 471 22.31 -30.17 -29.00
CA LYS A 471 23.20 -31.30 -28.65
C LYS A 471 22.56 -32.23 -27.61
N LEU A 472 21.54 -31.75 -26.90
CA LEU A 472 20.92 -32.47 -25.77
C LEU A 472 19.96 -33.61 -26.17
N TRP A 473 19.44 -33.60 -27.40
CA TRP A 473 18.44 -34.56 -27.88
C TRP A 473 18.97 -35.56 -28.93
N GLU A 474 20.28 -35.66 -29.12
CA GLU A 474 20.86 -36.63 -30.05
C GLU A 474 20.50 -38.07 -29.60
N GLY A 475 19.47 -38.65 -30.25
CA GLY A 475 18.93 -39.99 -29.95
C GLY A 475 17.46 -40.06 -29.51
N GLY A 476 16.73 -38.93 -29.42
CA GLY A 476 15.32 -38.87 -28.99
C GLY A 476 14.43 -37.93 -29.82
N ALA A 477 13.12 -37.89 -29.51
CA ALA A 477 12.18 -36.97 -30.14
C ALA A 477 12.48 -35.53 -29.68
N GLN A 478 12.73 -34.64 -30.64
CA GLN A 478 12.96 -33.21 -30.39
C GLN A 478 11.71 -32.57 -29.75
N PRO A 479 11.88 -31.62 -28.80
CA PRO A 479 10.81 -30.70 -28.42
C PRO A 479 10.33 -29.97 -29.68
N LYS A 480 9.01 -29.83 -29.85
CA LYS A 480 8.43 -29.12 -31.00
C LYS A 480 8.50 -27.61 -30.83
#